data_AF-A0A8T5NKG5-F1
#
_entry.id   AF-A0A8T5NKG5-F1
#
_cell.length_a   1.000
_cell.length_b   1.000
_cell.length_c   1.000
_cell.angle_alpha   90.00
_cell.angle_beta   90.00
_cell.angle_gamma   90.00
#
_symmetry.space_group_name_H-M   'P 1'
#
loop_
_entity.id
_entity.type
_entity.pdbx_description
1 polymer ?
#
loop_
_entity_poly.entity_id
_entity_poly.type
_entity_poly.pdbx_seq_one_letter_code
_entity_poly.pdbx_strand_id
1 'polypeptide(L)'
;MNKKILVVANNSDLQAKELVKRWSFQGACLLTPENLSVEGWRYHTGDIDNGIAIVDGLPFFSHDIIGVLTRMHCVIENDLRHIVPTDRAYVASEMSAFLLAWLFSLKCPVLNRPTPTSLSGPYWRHEKWIFTAARLGIPVAPSHRSVIFQANQILTPESGGVTVTIVGSKHFGNVDKVLIGHARKLADTAGVDLLSVRFSGHGPDSVFMGANLVTGFVPEDMADAIFEYFQGKADRENRQEMEG
;
A
#
# COMPACT_ATOMS: atom_id res chain seq x y z
N MET A 1 -12.59 2.13 -23.82
CA MET A 1 -12.73 1.28 -22.61
C MET A 1 -12.76 2.17 -21.39
N ASN A 2 -13.60 1.85 -20.40
CA ASN A 2 -13.73 2.67 -19.20
C ASN A 2 -12.61 2.26 -18.23
N LYS A 3 -11.53 3.03 -18.20
CA LYS A 3 -10.36 2.79 -17.33
C LYS A 3 -10.81 2.84 -15.86
N LYS A 4 -10.40 1.86 -15.04
CA LYS A 4 -10.82 1.75 -13.63
C LYS A 4 -9.63 1.71 -12.68
N ILE A 5 -9.81 2.29 -11.50
CA ILE A 5 -8.84 2.21 -10.40
C ILE A 5 -9.43 1.35 -9.29
N LEU A 6 -8.60 0.51 -8.71
CA LEU A 6 -9.01 -0.31 -7.58
C LEU A 6 -8.30 0.12 -6.30
N VAL A 7 -9.06 0.30 -5.23
CA VAL A 7 -8.51 0.47 -3.89
C VAL A 7 -8.82 -0.80 -3.09
N VAL A 8 -7.80 -1.52 -2.67
CA VAL A 8 -7.95 -2.75 -1.86
C VAL A 8 -7.76 -2.40 -0.40
N ALA A 9 -8.81 -2.54 0.41
CA ALA A 9 -8.77 -2.18 1.83
C ALA A 9 -9.81 -2.94 2.65
N ASN A 10 -9.73 -2.86 3.97
CA ASN A 10 -10.81 -3.32 4.84
C ASN A 10 -12.04 -2.39 4.73
N ASN A 11 -13.23 -2.91 5.05
CA ASN A 11 -14.48 -2.14 4.97
C ASN A 11 -14.53 -0.96 5.97
N SER A 12 -13.69 -0.95 7.00
CA SER A 12 -13.62 0.17 7.95
C SER A 12 -12.64 1.29 7.56
N ASP A 13 -11.90 1.15 6.46
CA ASP A 13 -10.89 2.13 6.05
C ASP A 13 -11.55 3.38 5.46
N LEU A 14 -11.72 4.40 6.31
CA LEU A 14 -12.34 5.68 5.92
C LEU A 14 -11.55 6.41 4.84
N GLN A 15 -10.22 6.26 4.81
CA GLN A 15 -9.38 6.93 3.83
C GLN A 15 -9.48 6.23 2.47
N ALA A 16 -9.56 4.89 2.44
CA ALA A 16 -9.88 4.15 1.22
C ALA A 16 -11.22 4.58 0.62
N LYS A 17 -12.25 4.75 1.46
CA LYS A 17 -13.58 5.22 1.04
C LYS A 17 -13.53 6.64 0.47
N GLU A 18 -12.80 7.56 1.10
CA GLU A 18 -12.66 8.92 0.60
C GLU A 18 -11.90 8.99 -0.73
N LEU A 19 -10.86 8.17 -0.91
CA LEU A 19 -10.15 8.05 -2.20
C LEU A 19 -11.06 7.55 -3.32
N VAL A 20 -11.85 6.50 -3.05
CA VAL A 20 -12.82 5.96 -4.02
C VAL A 20 -13.88 7.00 -4.37
N LYS A 21 -14.38 7.75 -3.38
CA LYS A 21 -15.32 8.84 -3.62
C LYS A 21 -14.70 9.94 -4.48
N ARG A 22 -13.46 10.37 -4.18
CA ARG A 22 -12.73 11.39 -4.95
C ARG A 22 -12.54 10.97 -6.40
N TRP A 23 -12.16 9.71 -6.64
CA TRP A 23 -11.89 9.18 -7.98
C TRP A 23 -13.11 8.52 -8.64
N SER A 24 -14.31 8.71 -8.10
CA SER A 24 -15.55 8.07 -8.59
C SER A 24 -15.85 8.41 -10.06
N PHE A 25 -15.56 9.64 -10.47
CA PHE A 25 -15.69 10.10 -11.87
C PHE A 25 -14.77 9.35 -12.84
N GLN A 26 -13.77 8.62 -12.33
CA GLN A 26 -12.82 7.80 -13.08
C GLN A 26 -13.05 6.30 -12.85
N GLY A 27 -14.23 5.92 -12.36
CA GLY A 27 -14.60 4.53 -12.14
C GLY A 27 -13.78 3.85 -11.04
N ALA A 28 -13.28 4.60 -10.05
CA ALA A 28 -12.60 4.01 -8.90
C ALA A 28 -13.58 3.22 -8.02
N CYS A 29 -13.15 2.07 -7.51
CA CYS A 29 -13.96 1.21 -6.65
C CYS A 29 -13.17 0.64 -5.47
N LEU A 30 -13.89 0.31 -4.40
CA LEU A 30 -13.35 -0.29 -3.19
C LEU A 30 -13.48 -1.81 -3.26
N LEU A 31 -12.36 -2.53 -3.33
CA LEU A 31 -12.33 -3.97 -3.15
C LEU A 31 -12.07 -4.29 -1.66
N THR A 32 -13.04 -4.95 -1.04
CA THR A 32 -12.95 -5.47 0.34
C THR A 32 -12.91 -6.99 0.37
N PRO A 33 -12.51 -7.61 1.49
CA PRO A 33 -12.56 -9.07 1.63
C PRO A 33 -13.97 -9.68 1.46
N GLU A 34 -15.04 -8.93 1.76
CA GLU A 34 -16.41 -9.38 1.51
C GLU A 34 -16.66 -9.62 0.00
N ASN A 35 -16.10 -8.78 -0.87
CA ASN A 35 -16.24 -8.93 -2.32
C ASN A 35 -15.57 -10.19 -2.86
N LEU A 36 -14.57 -10.76 -2.16
CA LEU A 36 -13.92 -12.02 -2.53
C LEU A 36 -14.82 -13.24 -2.32
N SER A 37 -15.89 -13.10 -1.54
CA SER A 37 -16.87 -14.17 -1.29
C SER A 37 -18.05 -14.14 -2.27
N VAL A 38 -18.04 -13.21 -3.23
CA VAL A 38 -19.11 -13.06 -4.22
C VAL A 38 -18.83 -13.95 -5.43
N GLU A 39 -19.86 -14.59 -5.97
CA GLU A 39 -19.75 -15.39 -7.18
C GLU A 39 -19.31 -14.54 -8.40
N GLY A 40 -18.49 -15.12 -9.27
CA GLY A 40 -18.11 -14.53 -10.56
C GLY A 40 -16.63 -14.20 -10.72
N TRP A 41 -15.84 -14.31 -9.64
CA TRP A 41 -14.37 -14.20 -9.73
C TRP A 41 -13.80 -15.24 -10.69
N ARG A 42 -12.87 -14.79 -11.54
CA ARG A 42 -12.10 -15.66 -12.43
C ARG A 42 -10.64 -15.26 -12.40
N TYR A 43 -9.78 -16.18 -12.00
CA TYR A 43 -8.34 -16.00 -12.03
C TYR A 43 -7.73 -17.09 -12.92
N HIS A 44 -7.10 -16.66 -14.01
CA HIS A 44 -6.44 -17.53 -14.98
C HIS A 44 -4.94 -17.27 -14.94
N THR A 45 -4.16 -18.21 -14.40
CA THR A 45 -2.71 -18.06 -14.23
C THR A 45 -1.95 -17.94 -15.56
N GLY A 46 -2.51 -18.47 -16.65
CA GLY A 46 -1.94 -18.40 -18.01
C GLY A 46 -2.55 -17.33 -18.92
N ASP A 47 -3.62 -16.65 -18.47
CA ASP A 47 -4.36 -15.68 -19.28
C ASP A 47 -4.95 -14.58 -18.38
N ILE A 48 -4.05 -13.78 -17.82
CA ILE A 48 -4.37 -12.80 -16.78
C ILE A 48 -5.32 -11.72 -17.31
N ASP A 49 -5.24 -11.38 -18.60
CA ASP A 49 -6.05 -10.30 -19.21
C ASP A 49 -7.54 -10.63 -19.25
N ASN A 50 -7.89 -11.92 -19.27
CA ASN A 50 -9.25 -12.43 -19.21
C ASN A 50 -9.73 -12.74 -17.78
N GLY A 51 -8.93 -12.40 -16.76
CA GLY A 51 -9.35 -12.48 -15.37
C GLY A 51 -10.48 -11.50 -15.03
N ILE A 52 -11.38 -11.90 -14.14
CA ILE A 52 -12.52 -11.11 -13.68
C ILE A 52 -12.44 -10.96 -12.16
N ALA A 53 -12.41 -9.71 -11.70
CA ALA A 53 -12.66 -9.34 -10.32
C ALA A 53 -14.14 -8.96 -10.14
N ILE A 54 -14.70 -9.23 -8.96
CA ILE A 54 -16.05 -8.80 -8.61
C ILE A 54 -15.96 -7.75 -7.50
N VAL A 55 -16.58 -6.59 -7.75
CA VAL A 55 -16.66 -5.49 -6.79
C VAL A 55 -18.10 -5.04 -6.74
N ASP A 56 -18.71 -5.06 -5.55
CA ASP A 56 -20.13 -4.76 -5.32
C ASP A 56 -21.08 -5.50 -6.28
N GLY A 57 -20.75 -6.76 -6.58
CA GLY A 57 -21.51 -7.63 -7.50
C GLY A 57 -21.33 -7.32 -8.99
N LEU A 58 -20.52 -6.33 -9.34
CA LEU A 58 -20.24 -5.96 -10.72
C LEU A 58 -18.91 -6.56 -11.19
N PRO A 59 -18.82 -7.02 -12.46
CA PRO A 59 -17.58 -7.55 -13.02
C PRO A 59 -16.59 -6.44 -13.43
N PHE A 60 -15.32 -6.68 -13.14
CA PHE A 60 -14.17 -5.85 -13.48
C PHE A 60 -13.18 -6.74 -14.22
N PHE A 61 -13.01 -6.49 -15.52
CA PHE A 61 -12.02 -7.20 -16.31
C PHE A 61 -10.62 -6.69 -15.97
N SER A 62 -9.67 -7.60 -15.86
CA SER A 62 -8.31 -7.26 -15.42
C SER A 62 -7.63 -6.26 -16.36
N HIS A 63 -7.93 -6.29 -17.66
CA HIS A 63 -7.42 -5.32 -18.64
C HIS A 63 -8.05 -3.92 -18.54
N ASP A 64 -9.18 -3.75 -17.86
CA ASP A 64 -9.79 -2.43 -17.61
C ASP A 64 -9.17 -1.74 -16.39
N ILE A 65 -8.43 -2.47 -15.54
CA ILE A 65 -7.81 -1.94 -14.33
C ILE A 65 -6.52 -1.22 -14.73
N ILE A 66 -6.49 0.10 -14.55
CA ILE A 66 -5.31 0.93 -14.86
C ILE A 66 -4.40 1.18 -13.66
N GLY A 67 -4.82 0.79 -12.47
CA GLY A 67 -4.02 0.96 -11.27
C GLY A 67 -4.68 0.37 -10.03
N VAL A 68 -3.85 -0.11 -9.12
CA VAL A 68 -4.30 -0.65 -7.83
C VAL A 68 -3.54 -0.01 -6.68
N LEU A 69 -4.27 0.48 -5.67
CA LEU A 69 -3.74 0.90 -4.38
C LEU A 69 -4.14 -0.10 -3.30
N THR A 70 -3.16 -0.76 -2.68
CA THR A 70 -3.41 -1.67 -1.56
C THR A 70 -3.13 -1.00 -0.22
N ARG A 71 -4.15 -0.92 0.65
CA ARG A 71 -4.09 -0.32 1.99
C ARG A 71 -4.14 -1.34 3.13
N MET A 72 -3.94 -2.62 2.84
CA MET A 72 -3.91 -3.69 3.84
C MET A 72 -2.70 -4.61 3.63
N HIS A 73 -2.19 -5.22 4.70
CA HIS A 73 -1.04 -6.13 4.62
C HIS A 73 -1.46 -7.58 4.38
N CYS A 74 -2.61 -7.98 4.91
CA CYS A 74 -3.24 -9.27 4.74
C CYS A 74 -4.73 -9.12 5.09
N VAL A 75 -5.53 -10.13 4.77
CA VAL A 75 -6.89 -10.27 5.30
C VAL A 75 -6.77 -10.87 6.69
N ILE A 76 -7.47 -10.30 7.67
CA ILE A 76 -7.53 -10.82 9.04
C ILE A 76 -8.96 -11.27 9.38
N GLU A 77 -9.12 -12.10 10.42
CA GLU A 77 -10.43 -12.64 10.83
C GLU A 77 -11.48 -11.56 11.09
N ASN A 78 -11.06 -10.39 11.59
CA ASN A 78 -11.94 -9.26 11.87
C ASN A 78 -12.56 -8.64 10.60
N ASP A 79 -11.95 -8.86 9.43
CA ASP A 79 -12.48 -8.43 8.13
C ASP A 79 -13.60 -9.36 7.64
N LEU A 80 -13.75 -10.55 8.22
CA LEU A 80 -14.59 -11.64 7.71
C LEU A 80 -15.80 -11.92 8.59
N ARG A 81 -16.52 -10.86 8.98
CA ARG A 81 -17.68 -11.00 9.89
C ARG A 81 -18.81 -11.84 9.29
N HIS A 82 -18.91 -11.89 7.96
CA HIS A 82 -19.86 -12.71 7.20
C HIS A 82 -19.50 -14.21 7.16
N ILE A 83 -18.27 -14.57 7.50
CA ILE A 83 -17.82 -15.96 7.59
C ILE A 83 -18.05 -16.48 9.00
N VAL A 84 -18.43 -17.77 9.12
CA VAL A 84 -18.62 -18.43 10.41
C VAL A 84 -17.32 -18.40 11.24
N PRO A 85 -17.38 -18.14 12.56
CA PRO A 85 -16.17 -17.88 13.35
C PRO A 85 -15.09 -18.96 13.29
N THR A 86 -15.48 -20.25 13.21
CA THR A 86 -14.55 -21.39 13.17
C THR A 86 -13.68 -21.41 11.93
N ASP A 87 -14.12 -20.78 10.85
CA ASP A 87 -13.46 -20.88 9.53
C ASP A 87 -12.70 -19.61 9.17
N ARG A 88 -12.86 -18.52 9.94
CA ARG A 88 -12.30 -17.20 9.60
C ARG A 88 -10.79 -17.21 9.44
N ALA A 89 -10.06 -17.91 10.32
CA ALA A 89 -8.60 -17.99 10.24
C ALA A 89 -8.13 -18.67 8.93
N TYR A 90 -8.81 -19.75 8.55
CA TYR A 90 -8.56 -20.46 7.30
C TYR A 90 -8.90 -19.58 6.09
N VAL A 91 -10.12 -19.03 6.05
CA VAL A 91 -10.59 -18.19 4.94
C VAL A 91 -9.75 -16.93 4.78
N ALA A 92 -9.30 -16.29 5.88
CA ALA A 92 -8.41 -15.13 5.83
C ALA A 92 -7.06 -15.46 5.19
N SER A 93 -6.52 -16.65 5.47
CA SER A 93 -5.27 -17.13 4.87
C SER A 93 -5.45 -17.39 3.36
N GLU A 94 -6.53 -18.07 2.98
CA GLU A 94 -6.86 -18.35 1.57
C GLU A 94 -7.10 -17.05 0.78
N MET A 95 -7.88 -16.12 1.31
CA MET A 95 -8.12 -14.81 0.68
C MET A 95 -6.85 -14.00 0.54
N SER A 96 -5.96 -14.04 1.53
CA SER A 96 -4.65 -13.38 1.45
C SER A 96 -3.77 -14.00 0.36
N ALA A 97 -3.73 -15.33 0.27
CA ALA A 97 -2.98 -16.04 -0.77
C ALA A 97 -3.53 -15.76 -2.17
N PHE A 98 -4.86 -15.77 -2.31
CA PHE A 98 -5.54 -15.43 -3.55
C PHE A 98 -5.24 -13.99 -3.99
N LEU A 99 -5.43 -13.00 -3.09
CA LEU A 99 -5.12 -11.60 -3.38
C LEU A 99 -3.66 -11.41 -3.76
N LEU A 100 -2.75 -12.09 -3.08
CA LEU A 100 -1.32 -12.04 -3.38
C LEU A 100 -1.06 -12.52 -4.82
N ALA A 101 -1.56 -13.69 -5.19
CA ALA A 101 -1.36 -14.26 -6.53
C ALA A 101 -2.00 -13.37 -7.61
N TRP A 102 -3.24 -12.92 -7.38
CA TRP A 102 -3.97 -12.08 -8.31
C TRP A 102 -3.30 -10.70 -8.50
N LEU A 103 -3.07 -9.95 -7.42
CA LEU A 103 -2.43 -8.63 -7.47
C LEU A 103 -1.02 -8.69 -8.05
N PHE A 104 -0.25 -9.72 -7.74
CA PHE A 104 1.09 -9.90 -8.30
C PHE A 104 1.04 -10.05 -9.83
N SER A 105 0.01 -10.75 -10.34
CA SER A 105 -0.14 -11.07 -11.76
C SER A 105 -0.61 -9.90 -12.62
N LEU A 106 -1.27 -8.90 -12.05
CA LEU A 106 -1.82 -7.76 -12.81
C LEU A 106 -0.72 -7.03 -13.59
N LYS A 107 -0.97 -6.80 -14.88
CA LYS A 107 -0.05 -6.05 -15.76
C LYS A 107 0.00 -4.57 -15.39
N CYS A 108 -1.13 -4.01 -14.93
CA CYS A 108 -1.19 -2.61 -14.56
C CYS A 108 -0.34 -2.28 -13.32
N PRO A 109 -0.08 -0.99 -13.09
CA PRO A 109 0.64 -0.53 -11.90
C PRO A 109 -0.09 -0.88 -10.60
N VAL A 110 0.53 -1.73 -9.77
CA VAL A 110 0.11 -1.96 -8.38
C VAL A 110 1.05 -1.19 -7.48
N LEU A 111 0.52 -0.21 -6.76
CA LEU A 111 1.30 0.65 -5.90
C LEU A 111 1.78 -0.15 -4.68
N ASN A 112 3.10 -0.37 -4.62
CA ASN A 112 3.76 -1.33 -3.72
C ASN A 112 3.26 -2.75 -3.97
N ARG A 113 3.62 -3.30 -5.14
CA ARG A 113 3.28 -4.67 -5.56
C ARG A 113 3.50 -5.68 -4.41
N PRO A 114 2.58 -6.64 -4.21
CA PRO A 114 2.64 -7.57 -3.09
C PRO A 114 3.94 -8.37 -3.08
N THR A 115 4.36 -8.75 -1.87
CA THR A 115 5.45 -9.70 -1.61
C THR A 115 4.89 -10.93 -0.91
N PRO A 116 5.64 -12.06 -0.85
CA PRO A 116 5.23 -13.24 -0.06
C PRO A 116 4.83 -12.96 1.39
N THR A 117 5.23 -11.79 1.92
CA THR A 117 4.99 -11.40 3.31
C THR A 117 3.87 -10.37 3.51
N SER A 118 3.38 -9.71 2.46
CA SER A 118 2.37 -8.66 2.58
C SER A 118 1.78 -8.23 1.22
N LEU A 119 0.51 -7.84 1.23
CA LEU A 119 -0.24 -7.36 0.07
C LEU A 119 0.14 -5.94 -0.40
N SER A 120 0.77 -5.13 0.47
CA SER A 120 1.10 -3.72 0.21
C SER A 120 2.62 -3.45 0.15
N GLY A 121 3.39 -4.43 -0.33
CA GLY A 121 4.85 -4.37 -0.41
C GLY A 121 5.54 -5.18 0.69
N PRO A 122 6.84 -4.94 0.95
CA PRO A 122 7.63 -5.72 1.91
C PRO A 122 7.21 -5.45 3.36
N TYR A 123 6.91 -6.50 4.13
CA TYR A 123 6.52 -6.36 5.54
C TYR A 123 7.74 -6.22 6.47
N TRP A 124 8.50 -5.14 6.31
CA TRP A 124 9.66 -4.87 7.15
C TRP A 124 9.26 -4.43 8.55
N ARG A 125 9.78 -5.14 9.55
CA ARG A 125 9.71 -4.70 10.94
C ARG A 125 10.52 -3.42 11.15
N HIS A 126 10.19 -2.68 12.21
CA HIS A 126 10.84 -1.43 12.56
C HIS A 126 12.38 -1.53 12.61
N GLU A 127 12.93 -2.64 13.13
CA GLU A 127 14.38 -2.84 13.23
C GLU A 127 15.02 -2.97 11.84
N LYS A 128 14.34 -3.61 10.88
CA LYS A 128 14.83 -3.71 9.51
C LYS A 128 14.86 -2.35 8.85
N TRP A 129 13.85 -1.50 9.09
CA TRP A 129 13.85 -0.12 8.62
C TRP A 129 15.01 0.69 9.19
N ILE A 130 15.24 0.65 10.50
CA ILE A 130 16.37 1.33 11.16
C ILE A 130 17.70 0.83 10.62
N PHE A 131 17.88 -0.48 10.53
CA PHE A 131 19.10 -1.09 10.00
C PHE A 131 19.38 -0.64 8.56
N THR A 132 18.37 -0.66 7.69
CA THR A 132 18.50 -0.21 6.31
C THR A 132 18.81 1.29 6.24
N ALA A 133 18.12 2.13 7.03
CA ALA A 133 18.37 3.56 7.09
C ALA A 133 19.81 3.88 7.53
N ALA A 134 20.30 3.22 8.58
CA ALA A 134 21.68 3.36 9.06
C ALA A 134 22.70 2.97 7.97
N ARG A 135 22.46 1.87 7.24
CA ARG A 135 23.33 1.45 6.13
C ARG A 135 23.38 2.44 4.96
N LEU A 136 22.32 3.23 4.79
CA LEU A 136 22.25 4.31 3.78
C LEU A 136 22.86 5.62 4.27
N GLY A 137 23.42 5.65 5.50
CA GLY A 137 23.97 6.86 6.12
C GLY A 137 22.90 7.84 6.58
N ILE A 138 21.65 7.41 6.73
CA ILE A 138 20.58 8.23 7.29
C ILE A 138 20.76 8.23 8.83
N PRO A 139 20.72 9.40 9.52
CA PRO A 139 20.77 9.43 10.97
C PRO A 139 19.64 8.60 11.59
N VAL A 140 19.95 7.70 12.53
CA VAL A 140 18.98 6.84 13.24
C VAL A 140 19.20 6.91 14.75
N ALA A 141 18.12 6.72 15.51
CA ALA A 141 18.21 6.48 16.94
C ALA A 141 18.41 4.97 17.17
N PRO A 142 19.20 4.56 18.17
CA PRO A 142 19.28 3.16 18.56
C PRO A 142 17.89 2.60 18.88
N SER A 143 17.56 1.45 18.29
CA SER A 143 16.32 0.73 18.60
C SER A 143 16.58 -0.23 19.76
N HIS A 144 15.81 -0.10 20.84
CA HIS A 144 15.86 -1.02 21.97
C HIS A 144 14.50 -1.71 22.11
N ARG A 145 14.51 -3.05 22.15
CA ARG A 145 13.36 -3.83 22.60
C ARG A 145 13.52 -4.13 24.08
N SER A 146 12.66 -3.52 24.89
CA SER A 146 12.51 -3.89 26.30
C SER A 146 11.32 -4.82 26.43
N VAL A 147 11.55 -6.01 26.98
CA VAL A 147 10.46 -6.91 27.39
C VAL A 147 10.14 -6.56 28.83
N ILE A 148 8.97 -5.96 29.04
CA ILE A 148 8.51 -5.61 30.37
C ILE A 148 7.86 -6.85 30.99
N PHE A 149 8.47 -7.39 32.05
CA PHE A 149 7.91 -8.51 32.82
C PHE A 149 6.89 -8.07 33.89
N GLN A 150 6.56 -6.77 33.99
CA GLN A 150 5.61 -6.20 34.95
C GLN A 150 4.64 -5.20 34.30
N ALA A 151 3.34 -5.40 34.45
CA ALA A 151 2.26 -4.78 33.68
C ALA A 151 2.11 -3.23 33.72
N ASN A 152 3.02 -2.46 34.33
CA ASN A 152 2.78 -1.06 34.68
C ASN A 152 3.66 0.00 33.98
N GLN A 153 4.44 -0.33 32.96
CA GLN A 153 5.10 0.70 32.14
C GLN A 153 4.34 0.92 30.83
N ILE A 154 3.47 1.94 30.83
CA ILE A 154 2.97 2.53 29.59
C ILE A 154 4.13 3.30 28.97
N LEU A 155 4.73 2.75 27.93
CA LEU A 155 5.64 3.50 27.06
C LEU A 155 4.83 4.62 26.40
N THR A 156 5.02 5.85 26.83
CA THR A 156 4.50 7.03 26.12
C THR A 156 5.13 7.08 24.74
N PRO A 157 4.35 7.10 23.64
CA PRO A 157 4.90 7.32 22.31
C PRO A 157 5.61 8.67 22.29
N GLU A 158 6.79 8.74 21.66
CA GLU A 158 7.46 10.02 21.41
C GLU A 158 6.56 10.90 20.54
N SER A 159 5.96 11.91 21.18
CA SER A 159 5.16 12.96 20.58
C SER A 159 6.09 14.01 19.98
N GLY A 160 6.20 14.00 18.65
CA GLY A 160 7.06 14.93 17.91
C GLY A 160 7.58 14.32 16.62
N GLY A 161 7.79 15.14 15.59
CA GLY A 161 8.36 14.70 14.32
C GLY A 161 7.56 15.10 13.09
N VAL A 162 8.17 14.88 11.94
CA VAL A 162 7.63 15.21 10.62
C VAL A 162 7.51 13.95 9.79
N THR A 163 6.59 13.95 8.83
CA THR A 163 6.45 12.86 7.88
C THR A 163 6.73 13.36 6.48
N VAL A 164 7.61 12.63 5.78
CA VAL A 164 7.82 12.77 4.34
C VAL A 164 7.17 11.59 3.67
N THR A 165 6.25 11.83 2.74
CA THR A 165 5.63 10.74 1.97
C THR A 165 6.09 10.78 0.53
N ILE A 166 6.59 9.66 0.04
CA ILE A 166 6.99 9.45 -1.35
C ILE A 166 5.81 8.85 -2.12
N VAL A 167 5.54 9.34 -3.33
CA VAL A 167 4.56 8.76 -4.28
C VAL A 167 5.16 8.81 -5.69
N GLY A 168 5.59 7.67 -6.23
CA GLY A 168 6.39 7.65 -7.47
C GLY A 168 7.52 8.67 -7.35
N SER A 169 7.76 9.53 -8.35
CA SER A 169 8.78 10.59 -8.29
C SER A 169 8.44 11.81 -7.42
N LYS A 170 7.20 11.94 -6.93
CA LYS A 170 6.75 13.07 -6.10
C LYS A 170 7.00 12.84 -4.61
N HIS A 171 6.96 13.91 -3.83
CA HIS A 171 7.08 13.88 -2.38
C HIS A 171 6.10 14.87 -1.73
N PHE A 172 5.74 14.59 -0.48
CA PHE A 172 4.80 15.34 0.33
C PHE A 172 5.35 15.52 1.74
N GLY A 173 5.05 16.66 2.36
CA GLY A 173 5.59 17.06 3.65
C GLY A 173 6.51 18.28 3.51
N ASN A 174 6.33 19.26 4.38
CA ASN A 174 7.11 20.49 4.38
C ASN A 174 8.38 20.32 5.23
N VAL A 175 9.47 19.84 4.64
CA VAL A 175 10.72 19.53 5.34
C VAL A 175 11.95 19.91 4.52
N ASP A 176 13.13 19.82 5.14
CA ASP A 176 14.40 20.00 4.44
C ASP A 176 14.61 18.98 3.30
N LYS A 177 15.28 19.43 2.21
CA LYS A 177 15.58 18.62 1.02
C LYS A 177 16.42 17.37 1.32
N VAL A 178 17.27 17.42 2.35
CA VAL A 178 18.07 16.27 2.80
C VAL A 178 17.15 15.13 3.25
N LEU A 179 16.09 15.44 4.00
CA LEU A 179 15.13 14.44 4.49
C LEU A 179 14.31 13.83 3.35
N ILE A 180 13.96 14.64 2.34
CA ILE A 180 13.33 14.14 1.11
C ILE A 180 14.26 13.16 0.38
N GLY A 181 15.54 13.50 0.27
CA GLY A 181 16.56 12.61 -0.30
C GLY A 181 16.73 11.31 0.49
N HIS A 182 16.66 11.36 1.82
CA HIS A 182 16.67 10.18 2.68
C HIS A 182 15.44 9.29 2.48
N ALA A 183 14.24 9.88 2.49
CA ALA A 183 13.00 9.14 2.28
C ALA A 183 12.98 8.46 0.89
N ARG A 184 13.47 9.17 -0.14
CA ARG A 184 13.63 8.65 -1.50
C ARG A 184 14.55 7.43 -1.55
N LYS A 185 15.78 7.56 -1.03
CA LYS A 185 16.75 6.46 -1.00
C LYS A 185 16.21 5.23 -0.28
N LEU A 186 15.45 5.45 0.79
CA LEU A 186 14.85 4.37 1.56
C LEU A 186 13.73 3.67 0.77
N ALA A 187 12.88 4.42 0.07
CA ALA A 187 11.85 3.89 -0.82
C ALA A 187 12.47 3.07 -1.97
N ASP A 188 13.49 3.61 -2.64
CA ASP A 188 14.20 2.94 -3.72
C ASP A 188 14.86 1.63 -3.22
N THR A 189 15.46 1.65 -2.03
CA THR A 189 16.09 0.47 -1.41
C THR A 189 15.07 -0.60 -1.02
N ALA A 190 13.86 -0.20 -0.62
CA ALA A 190 12.78 -1.11 -0.34
C ALA A 190 12.02 -1.57 -1.60
N GLY A 191 12.30 -0.98 -2.76
CA GLY A 191 11.62 -1.28 -4.03
C GLY A 191 10.15 -0.86 -4.02
N VAL A 192 9.82 0.26 -3.38
CA VAL A 192 8.45 0.74 -3.18
C VAL A 192 8.24 2.14 -3.76
N ASP A 193 7.04 2.39 -4.27
CA ASP A 193 6.67 3.66 -4.89
C ASP A 193 5.79 4.53 -3.97
N LEU A 194 5.25 3.99 -2.86
CA LEU A 194 4.59 4.72 -1.79
C LEU A 194 5.25 4.42 -0.45
N LEU A 195 5.78 5.44 0.21
CA LEU A 195 6.40 5.27 1.53
C LEU A 195 6.25 6.55 2.34
N SER A 196 5.61 6.46 3.52
CA SER A 196 5.69 7.52 4.53
C SER A 196 6.86 7.25 5.47
N VAL A 197 7.75 8.21 5.61
CA VAL A 197 8.94 8.17 6.46
C VAL A 197 8.83 9.24 7.53
N ARG A 198 8.98 8.85 8.80
CA ARG A 198 8.92 9.76 9.94
C ARG A 198 10.33 10.12 10.41
N PHE A 199 10.57 11.41 10.65
CA PHE A 199 11.79 11.94 11.24
C PHE A 199 11.48 12.71 12.52
N SER A 200 12.47 12.87 13.40
CA SER A 200 12.31 13.57 14.68
C SER A 200 12.10 15.09 14.57
N GLY A 201 12.43 15.70 13.42
CA GLY A 201 12.33 17.13 13.18
C GLY A 201 12.35 17.51 11.70
N HIS A 202 12.32 18.81 11.41
CA HIS A 202 12.24 19.35 10.04
C HIS A 202 13.62 19.55 9.37
N GLY A 203 14.69 19.61 10.17
CA GLY A 203 16.04 19.98 9.72
C GLY A 203 16.87 18.80 9.22
N PRO A 204 18.02 19.05 8.58
CA PRO A 204 18.87 18.02 7.97
C PRO A 204 19.46 17.02 8.97
N ASP A 205 19.65 17.43 10.24
CA ASP A 205 20.17 16.56 11.31
C ASP A 205 19.10 15.69 11.98
N SER A 206 17.87 15.70 11.44
CA SER A 206 16.76 14.95 12.01
C SER A 206 16.95 13.45 11.86
N VAL A 207 16.52 12.73 12.89
CA VAL A 207 16.75 11.30 13.03
C VAL A 207 15.56 10.53 12.50
N PHE A 208 15.82 9.49 11.71
CA PHE A 208 14.81 8.56 11.23
C PHE A 208 14.15 7.82 12.40
N MET A 209 12.82 7.87 12.46
CA MET A 209 12.00 7.26 13.51
C MET A 209 11.20 6.05 13.03
N GLY A 210 11.01 5.88 11.73
CA GLY A 210 10.21 4.78 11.20
C GLY A 210 9.66 5.05 9.81
N ALA A 211 9.12 4.00 9.20
CA ALA A 211 8.46 4.10 7.90
C ALA A 211 7.21 3.21 7.85
N ASN A 212 6.25 3.60 7.02
CA ASN A 212 5.00 2.88 6.81
C ASN A 212 4.62 2.89 5.32
N LEU A 213 4.20 1.72 4.82
CA LEU A 213 3.76 1.51 3.43
C LEU A 213 2.27 1.84 3.25
N VAL A 214 1.47 1.69 4.30
CA VAL A 214 0.07 2.09 4.33
C VAL A 214 -0.01 3.46 4.97
N THR A 215 -0.14 4.48 4.14
CA THR A 215 -0.23 5.86 4.62
C THR A 215 -1.53 6.06 5.39
N GLY A 216 -1.44 6.66 6.58
CA GLY A 216 -2.61 6.91 7.42
C GLY A 216 -3.56 7.89 6.73
N PHE A 217 -3.23 9.17 6.79
CA PHE A 217 -3.97 10.24 6.13
C PHE A 217 -3.40 10.52 4.73
N VAL A 218 -4.28 10.64 3.74
CA VAL A 218 -3.93 10.98 2.35
C VAL A 218 -4.57 12.33 1.99
N PRO A 219 -3.81 13.44 1.98
CA PRO A 219 -4.34 14.73 1.54
C PRO A 219 -4.65 14.73 0.04
N GLU A 220 -5.42 15.73 -0.40
CA GLU A 220 -5.93 15.83 -1.76
C GLU A 220 -4.83 15.83 -2.84
N ASP A 221 -3.77 16.60 -2.62
CA ASP A 221 -2.61 16.68 -3.52
C ASP A 221 -1.87 15.34 -3.65
N MET A 222 -1.80 14.57 -2.55
CA MET A 222 -1.25 13.22 -2.55
C MET A 222 -2.16 12.23 -3.28
N ALA A 223 -3.49 12.33 -3.10
CA ALA A 223 -4.44 11.52 -3.85
C ALA A 223 -4.31 11.78 -5.36
N ASP A 224 -4.18 13.04 -5.77
CA ASP A 224 -4.00 13.39 -7.19
C ASP A 224 -2.69 12.84 -7.74
N ALA A 225 -1.61 12.86 -6.96
CA ALA A 225 -0.34 12.24 -7.36
C ALA A 225 -0.40 10.71 -7.48
N ILE A 226 -1.13 10.02 -6.60
CA ILE A 226 -1.36 8.58 -6.71
C ILE A 226 -2.12 8.28 -8.00
N PHE A 227 -3.14 9.07 -8.29
CA PHE A 227 -3.93 8.94 -9.50
C PHE A 227 -3.09 9.16 -10.77
N GLU A 228 -2.31 10.25 -10.82
CA GLU A 228 -1.39 10.54 -11.92
C GLU A 228 -0.34 9.44 -12.11
N TYR A 229 0.15 8.84 -11.03
CA TYR A 229 1.09 7.72 -11.10
C TYR A 229 0.49 6.53 -11.86
N PHE A 230 -0.78 6.18 -11.62
CA PHE A 230 -1.45 5.12 -12.35
C PHE A 230 -1.60 5.44 -13.84
N GLN A 231 -2.00 6.66 -14.18
CA GLN A 231 -2.11 7.09 -15.58
C GLN A 231 -0.76 7.09 -16.30
N GLY A 232 0.26 7.67 -15.69
CA GLY A 232 1.57 7.88 -16.31
C GLY A 232 2.34 6.59 -16.57
N LYS A 233 2.18 5.55 -15.74
CA LYS A 233 2.78 4.23 -16.01
C LYS A 233 2.00 3.46 -17.08
N ALA A 234 0.66 3.49 -17.03
CA ALA A 234 -0.16 2.84 -18.05
C ALA A 234 0.11 3.39 -19.46
N ASP A 235 0.32 4.71 -19.59
CA ASP A 235 0.61 5.32 -20.89
C ASP A 235 2.03 5.04 -21.41
N ARG A 236 3.00 4.72 -20.54
CA ARG A 236 4.37 4.33 -20.95
C ARG A 236 4.44 2.89 -21.43
N GLU A 237 3.75 1.98 -20.75
CA GLU A 237 3.67 0.56 -21.12
C GLU A 237 2.99 0.40 -22.50
N ASN A 238 1.88 1.11 -22.73
CA ASN A 238 1.18 1.10 -24.03
C ASN A 238 2.03 1.65 -25.20
N ARG A 239 2.96 2.59 -24.96
CA ARG A 239 3.85 3.12 -26.01
C ARG A 239 4.95 2.13 -26.39
N GLN A 240 5.48 1.39 -25.42
CA GLN A 240 6.51 0.38 -25.66
C GLN A 240 5.98 -0.81 -26.47
N GLU A 241 4.70 -1.18 -26.31
CA GLU A 241 4.06 -2.23 -27.11
C GLU A 241 3.75 -1.82 -28.57
N MET A 242 3.64 -0.51 -28.87
CA MET A 242 3.42 -0.02 -30.24
C MET A 242 4.70 0.18 -31.05
N GLU A 243 5.86 0.21 -30.38
CA GLU A 243 7.18 0.45 -31.00
C GLU A 243 8.01 -0.84 -31.16
N GLY A 244 7.53 -1.99 -30.68
CA GLY A 244 8.18 -3.31 -30.79
C GLY A 244 7.49 -4.24 -31.78
#